data_AF-A0AAI8BS09-F1
#
_entry.id   AF-A0AAI8BS09-F1
#
_cell.length_a   1.000
_cell.length_b   1.000
_cell.length_c   1.000
_cell.angle_alpha   90.00
_cell.angle_beta   90.00
_cell.angle_gamma   90.00
#
_symmetry.space_group_name_H-M   'P 1'
#
loop_
_entity.id
_entity.type
_entity.pdbx_description
1 polymer ?
#
loop_
_entity_poly.entity_id
_entity_poly.type
_entity_poly.pdbx_seq_one_letter_code
_entity_poly.pdbx_strand_id
1 'polypeptide(L)'
;MSEEERLIHNQKVISGIDRKKSDLDKILANIDEQSKKLSTEFDDVYSFKIGRSSSTKRAQIAELEKKSRIIYNYRLDINNLKNKLDVLHKTFEWPESPKKVLEKLFEIAKYGNYNQTIFLVDPYDENDNKVDKIAYISAYPVEEKDEFMQNFKYGRIIGTPIFKEKKADIEFLFGLNADYKRTMKLVKRNKSWYLSSY
;
A
#
# COMPACT_ATOMS: atom_id res chain seq x y z
N MET A 1 -20.57 -7.57 22.09
CA MET A 1 -19.35 -6.82 22.46
C MET A 1 -19.72 -5.98 23.66
N SER A 2 -19.01 -6.13 24.77
CA SER A 2 -19.19 -5.30 25.97
C SER A 2 -18.71 -3.87 25.71
N GLU A 3 -19.06 -2.94 26.59
CA GLU A 3 -18.57 -1.56 26.52
C GLU A 3 -17.04 -1.49 26.67
N GLU A 4 -16.48 -2.31 27.57
CA GLU A 4 -15.04 -2.45 27.76
C GLU A 4 -14.35 -2.97 26.49
N GLU A 5 -14.89 -4.01 25.84
CA GLU A 5 -14.34 -4.52 24.58
C GLU A 5 -14.39 -3.47 23.47
N ARG A 6 -15.42 -2.62 23.43
CA ARG A 6 -15.53 -1.51 22.48
C ARG A 6 -14.48 -0.44 22.74
N LEU A 7 -14.22 -0.10 24.01
CA LEU A 7 -13.17 0.85 24.39
C LEU A 7 -11.78 0.35 23.99
N ILE A 8 -11.47 -0.91 24.30
CA ILE A 8 -10.19 -1.53 23.92
C ILE A 8 -10.03 -1.58 22.40
N HIS A 9 -11.09 -1.92 21.65
CA HIS A 9 -11.07 -1.89 20.19
C HIS A 9 -10.70 -0.50 19.68
N ASN A 10 -11.40 0.55 20.14
CA ASN A 10 -11.15 1.92 19.69
C ASN A 10 -9.74 2.41 20.04
N GLN A 11 -9.21 2.06 21.22
CA GLN A 11 -7.83 2.40 21.60
C GLN A 11 -6.81 1.73 20.66
N LYS A 12 -6.96 0.42 20.40
CA LYS A 12 -6.08 -0.31 19.49
C LYS A 12 -6.11 0.23 18.07
N VAL A 13 -7.29 0.61 17.62
CA VAL A 13 -7.50 1.28 16.34
C VAL A 13 -6.71 2.59 16.27
N ILE A 14 -6.83 3.47 17.27
CA ILE A 14 -6.08 4.73 17.32
C ILE A 14 -4.57 4.46 17.29
N SER A 15 -4.09 3.52 18.10
CA SER A 15 -2.68 3.14 18.09
C SER A 15 -2.21 2.59 16.73
N GLY A 16 -3.09 1.89 16.00
CA GLY A 16 -2.80 1.41 14.65
C GLY A 16 -2.64 2.56 13.65
N ILE A 17 -3.50 3.59 13.72
CA ILE A 17 -3.35 4.81 12.91
C ILE A 17 -1.99 5.45 13.14
N ASP A 18 -1.62 5.63 14.41
CA ASP A 18 -0.40 6.32 14.78
C ASP A 18 0.83 5.59 14.22
N ARG A 19 0.83 4.25 14.26
CA ARG A 19 1.88 3.44 13.62
C ARG A 19 1.89 3.58 12.11
N LYS A 20 0.73 3.48 11.44
CA LYS A 20 0.63 3.68 9.98
C LYS A 20 1.12 5.07 9.58
N LYS A 21 0.75 6.12 10.32
CA LYS A 21 1.26 7.48 10.11
C LYS A 21 2.78 7.56 10.28
N SER A 22 3.33 6.90 11.28
CA SER A 22 4.78 6.81 11.48
C SER A 22 5.48 6.12 10.30
N ASP A 23 4.89 5.09 9.73
CA ASP A 23 5.45 4.43 8.54
C ASP A 23 5.38 5.32 7.29
N LEU A 24 4.27 6.04 7.10
CA LEU A 24 4.17 7.05 6.05
C LEU A 24 5.20 8.18 6.23
N ASP A 25 5.53 8.56 7.47
CA ASP A 25 6.58 9.53 7.76
C ASP A 25 7.98 9.03 7.38
N LYS A 26 8.26 7.74 7.58
CA LYS A 26 9.51 7.12 7.10
C LYS A 26 9.58 7.14 5.57
N ILE A 27 8.46 6.88 4.89
CA ILE A 27 8.39 6.99 3.43
C ILE A 27 8.64 8.43 2.98
N LEU A 28 8.02 9.42 3.62
CA LEU A 28 8.25 10.84 3.33
C LEU A 28 9.71 11.25 3.53
N ALA A 29 10.36 10.78 4.61
CA ALA A 29 11.78 11.04 4.85
C ALA A 29 12.67 10.45 3.75
N ASN A 30 12.37 9.25 3.27
CA ASN A 30 13.07 8.66 2.12
C ASN A 30 12.82 9.45 0.82
N ILE A 31 11.60 9.97 0.62
CA ILE A 31 11.29 10.85 -0.51
C ILE A 31 12.08 12.17 -0.39
N ASP A 32 12.25 12.74 0.81
CA ASP A 32 13.11 13.90 1.03
C ASP A 32 14.58 13.63 0.67
N GLU A 33 15.10 12.45 1.02
CA GLU A 33 16.44 12.04 0.62
C GLU A 33 16.59 11.93 -0.90
N GLN A 34 15.61 11.33 -1.58
CA GLN A 34 15.60 11.24 -3.04
C GLN A 34 15.53 12.62 -3.70
N SER A 35 14.70 13.53 -3.18
CA SER A 35 14.64 14.92 -3.67
C SER A 35 15.98 15.63 -3.54
N LYS A 36 16.71 15.43 -2.44
CA LYS A 36 18.04 16.02 -2.24
C LYS A 36 19.05 15.47 -3.25
N LYS A 37 19.09 14.15 -3.44
CA LYS A 37 19.95 13.50 -4.45
C LYS A 37 19.64 14.04 -5.85
N LEU A 38 18.37 14.16 -6.20
CA LEU A 38 17.94 14.70 -7.49
C LEU A 38 18.37 16.16 -7.68
N SER A 39 18.31 16.98 -6.64
CA SER A 39 18.84 18.36 -6.68
C SER A 39 20.33 18.39 -7.02
N THR A 40 21.13 17.51 -6.38
CA THR A 40 22.56 17.39 -6.68
C THR A 40 22.81 16.91 -8.12
N GLU A 41 21.99 15.99 -8.64
CA GLU A 41 22.06 15.56 -10.04
C GLU A 41 21.75 16.71 -11.02
N PHE A 42 20.77 17.56 -10.70
CA PHE A 42 20.51 18.77 -11.48
C PHE A 42 21.73 19.71 -11.49
N ASP A 43 22.31 19.99 -10.32
CA ASP A 43 23.49 20.86 -10.20
C ASP A 43 24.67 20.33 -11.04
N ASP A 44 24.91 19.01 -11.00
CA ASP A 44 25.93 18.34 -11.81
C ASP A 44 25.65 18.48 -13.32
N VAL A 45 24.39 18.32 -13.75
CA VAL A 45 24.01 18.49 -15.15
C VAL A 45 24.13 19.96 -15.59
N TYR A 46 23.82 20.91 -14.72
CA TYR A 46 23.96 22.34 -15.02
C TYR A 46 25.41 22.78 -15.09
N SER A 47 26.29 22.20 -14.27
CA SER A 47 27.74 22.47 -14.28
C SER A 47 28.38 22.23 -15.65
N PHE A 48 29.45 22.95 -15.98
CA PHE A 48 30.16 22.76 -17.25
C PHE A 48 30.93 21.43 -17.27
N LYS A 49 30.86 20.69 -18.39
CA LYS A 49 31.60 19.44 -18.61
C LYS A 49 32.19 19.42 -20.01
N ILE A 50 33.50 19.26 -20.11
CA ILE A 50 34.23 19.15 -21.39
C ILE A 50 33.71 17.91 -22.13
N GLY A 51 33.47 18.04 -23.44
CA GLY A 51 33.04 16.94 -24.30
C GLY A 51 31.55 16.59 -24.23
N ARG A 52 30.75 17.25 -23.37
CA ARG A 52 29.29 17.04 -23.35
C ARG A 52 28.60 17.90 -24.40
N SER A 53 27.88 17.25 -25.32
CA SER A 53 27.06 17.96 -26.30
C SER A 53 25.81 18.61 -25.66
N SER A 54 25.30 19.67 -26.28
CA SER A 54 24.04 20.30 -25.86
C SER A 54 22.84 19.34 -25.94
N SER A 55 22.86 18.43 -26.92
CA SER A 55 21.79 17.42 -27.06
C SER A 55 21.78 16.44 -25.89
N THR A 56 22.95 15.99 -25.45
CA THR A 56 23.12 15.12 -24.28
C THR A 56 22.63 15.82 -23.02
N LYS A 57 23.03 17.10 -22.81
CA LYS A 57 22.57 17.88 -21.64
C LYS A 57 21.04 18.00 -21.61
N ARG A 58 20.40 18.29 -22.74
CA ARG A 58 18.93 18.39 -22.81
C ARG A 58 18.24 17.06 -22.48
N ALA A 59 18.77 15.94 -22.97
CA ALA A 59 18.24 14.62 -22.66
C ALA A 59 18.34 14.29 -21.15
N GLN A 60 19.49 14.61 -20.54
CA GLN A 60 19.68 14.45 -19.09
C GLN A 60 18.68 15.29 -18.29
N ILE A 61 18.51 16.58 -18.65
CA ILE A 61 17.53 17.46 -17.98
C ILE A 61 16.11 16.89 -18.09
N ALA A 62 15.69 16.44 -19.28
CA ALA A 62 14.37 15.87 -19.48
C ALA A 62 14.13 14.61 -18.62
N GLU A 63 15.14 13.76 -18.44
CA GLU A 63 15.06 12.60 -17.56
C GLU A 63 14.92 13.02 -16.09
N LEU A 64 15.71 13.99 -15.64
CA LEU A 64 15.65 14.50 -14.26
C LEU A 64 14.31 15.19 -13.96
N GLU A 65 13.75 15.92 -14.92
CA GLU A 65 12.41 16.51 -14.81
C GLU A 65 11.32 15.43 -14.67
N LYS A 66 11.42 14.33 -15.43
CA LYS A 66 10.51 13.19 -15.28
C LYS A 66 10.61 12.59 -13.87
N LYS A 67 11.83 12.37 -13.36
CA LYS A 67 12.05 11.87 -11.98
C LYS A 67 11.49 12.82 -10.93
N SER A 68 11.73 14.13 -11.10
CA SER A 68 11.23 15.19 -10.21
C SER A 68 9.71 15.13 -10.07
N ARG A 69 9.01 15.02 -11.21
CA ARG A 69 7.55 14.91 -11.23
C ARG A 69 7.03 13.66 -10.52
N ILE A 70 7.69 12.52 -10.71
CA ILE A 70 7.32 11.26 -10.02
C ILE A 70 7.48 11.43 -8.51
N ILE A 71 8.62 11.95 -8.04
CA ILE A 71 8.90 12.20 -6.62
C ILE A 71 7.89 13.19 -6.02
N TYR A 72 7.57 14.27 -6.73
CA TYR A 72 6.59 15.26 -6.29
C TYR A 72 5.19 14.64 -6.13
N ASN A 73 4.72 13.91 -7.14
CA ASN A 73 3.41 13.26 -7.09
C ASN A 73 3.37 12.20 -5.99
N TYR A 74 4.44 11.42 -5.83
CA TYR A 74 4.52 10.41 -4.78
C TYR A 74 4.42 11.04 -3.39
N ARG A 75 5.12 12.15 -3.14
CA ARG A 75 5.00 12.93 -1.91
C ARG A 75 3.58 13.41 -1.66
N LEU A 76 2.93 13.95 -2.70
CA LEU A 76 1.57 14.46 -2.62
C LEU A 76 0.60 13.34 -2.23
N ASP A 77 0.70 12.20 -2.89
CA ASP A 77 -0.16 11.04 -2.65
C ASP A 77 0.02 10.45 -1.25
N ILE A 78 1.26 10.36 -0.75
CA ILE A 78 1.53 9.90 0.63
C ILE A 78 0.94 10.85 1.67
N ASN A 79 1.09 12.17 1.48
CA ASN A 79 0.46 13.15 2.37
C ASN A 79 -1.07 13.06 2.34
N ASN A 80 -1.65 12.89 1.15
CA ASN A 80 -3.09 12.71 0.99
C ASN A 80 -3.58 11.45 1.71
N LEU A 81 -2.86 10.34 1.60
CA LEU A 81 -3.17 9.11 2.32
C LEU A 81 -3.07 9.29 3.84
N LYS A 82 -2.00 9.92 4.32
CA LYS A 82 -1.78 10.22 5.74
C LYS A 82 -2.94 11.03 6.34
N ASN A 83 -3.40 12.05 5.63
CA ASN A 83 -4.53 12.88 6.04
C ASN A 83 -5.87 12.11 6.05
N LYS A 84 -6.03 11.12 5.17
CA LYS A 84 -7.24 10.29 5.12
C LYS A 84 -7.34 9.31 6.28
N LEU A 85 -6.22 8.83 6.82
CA LEU A 85 -6.18 7.81 7.89
C LEU A 85 -7.10 8.16 9.08
N ASP A 86 -7.16 9.43 9.50
CA ASP A 86 -8.00 9.87 10.62
C ASP A 86 -9.51 9.70 10.39
N VAL A 87 -9.93 9.67 9.11
CA VAL A 87 -11.34 9.60 8.70
C VAL A 87 -11.77 8.15 8.44
N LEU A 88 -10.81 7.25 8.18
CA LEU A 88 -11.09 5.85 7.80
C LEU A 88 -11.81 5.05 8.90
N HIS A 89 -11.72 5.48 10.16
CA HIS A 89 -12.34 4.79 11.30
C HIS A 89 -13.85 4.91 11.39
N LYS A 90 -14.46 5.79 10.59
CA LYS A 90 -15.85 6.21 10.82
C LYS A 90 -16.85 5.67 9.80
N THR A 91 -16.41 5.07 8.68
CA THR A 91 -17.29 5.02 7.49
C THR A 91 -17.13 3.84 6.53
N PHE A 92 -17.10 2.56 6.96
CA PHE A 92 -17.22 1.47 5.96
C PHE A 92 -18.03 0.26 6.44
N GLU A 93 -19.01 -0.15 5.62
CA GLU A 93 -19.61 -1.48 5.68
C GLU A 93 -18.60 -2.50 5.14
N TRP A 94 -18.24 -3.48 5.97
CA TRP A 94 -17.11 -4.36 5.69
C TRP A 94 -17.50 -5.68 5.04
N PRO A 95 -16.62 -6.30 4.22
CA PRO A 95 -16.79 -7.68 3.82
C PRO A 95 -16.89 -8.62 5.04
N GLU A 96 -18.02 -9.29 5.18
CA GLU A 96 -18.36 -10.10 6.37
C GLU A 96 -17.63 -11.45 6.45
N SER A 97 -16.91 -11.87 5.40
CA SER A 97 -16.22 -13.16 5.37
C SER A 97 -14.79 -13.04 4.83
N PRO A 98 -13.87 -13.93 5.27
CA PRO A 98 -12.49 -13.92 4.80
C PRO A 98 -12.39 -14.04 3.26
N LYS A 99 -13.27 -14.85 2.66
CA LYS A 99 -13.35 -15.06 1.22
C LYS A 99 -13.64 -13.74 0.48
N LYS A 100 -14.64 -13.00 0.94
CA LYS A 100 -15.03 -11.71 0.35
C LYS A 100 -13.93 -10.65 0.46
N VAL A 101 -13.15 -10.63 1.55
CA VAL A 101 -12.00 -9.71 1.69
C VAL A 101 -10.96 -9.98 0.60
N LEU A 102 -10.64 -11.25 0.38
CA LEU A 102 -9.64 -11.66 -0.61
C LEU A 102 -10.14 -11.49 -2.05
N GLU A 103 -11.43 -11.77 -2.31
CA GLU A 103 -12.06 -11.45 -3.59
C GLU A 103 -12.03 -9.95 -3.89
N LYS A 104 -12.26 -9.12 -2.86
CA LYS A 104 -12.19 -7.65 -3.01
C LYS A 104 -10.78 -7.17 -3.34
N LEU A 105 -9.75 -7.80 -2.76
CA LEU A 105 -8.36 -7.53 -3.12
C LEU A 105 -8.10 -7.77 -4.62
N PHE A 106 -8.56 -8.90 -5.15
CA PHE A 106 -8.41 -9.23 -6.57
C PHE A 106 -9.22 -8.28 -7.46
N GLU A 107 -10.43 -7.91 -7.05
CA GLU A 107 -11.27 -6.91 -7.75
C GLU A 107 -10.57 -5.55 -7.83
N ILE A 108 -10.02 -5.06 -6.71
CA ILE A 108 -9.27 -3.80 -6.67
C ILE A 108 -8.06 -3.87 -7.60
N ALA A 109 -7.30 -4.95 -7.56
CA ALA A 109 -6.15 -5.14 -8.45
C ALA A 109 -6.55 -5.18 -9.92
N LYS A 110 -7.68 -5.81 -10.25
CA LYS A 110 -8.18 -5.94 -11.62
C LYS A 110 -8.68 -4.61 -12.21
N TYR A 111 -9.33 -3.77 -11.40
CA TYR A 111 -9.98 -2.54 -11.87
C TYR A 111 -9.28 -1.24 -11.46
N GLY A 112 -8.18 -1.31 -10.70
CA GLY A 112 -7.39 -0.15 -10.30
C GLY A 112 -8.01 0.71 -9.20
N ASN A 113 -8.97 0.18 -8.42
CA ASN A 113 -9.69 0.90 -7.37
C ASN A 113 -8.89 0.99 -6.05
N TYR A 114 -7.62 1.42 -6.13
CA TYR A 114 -6.63 1.29 -5.06
C TYR A 114 -6.98 2.05 -3.77
N ASN A 115 -7.80 3.10 -3.84
CA ASN A 115 -8.24 3.85 -2.66
C ASN A 115 -8.94 2.97 -1.61
N GLN A 116 -9.37 1.77 -2.00
CA GLN A 116 -10.05 0.83 -1.10
C GLN A 116 -9.11 -0.15 -0.38
N THR A 117 -7.82 -0.23 -0.73
CA THR A 117 -6.93 -1.25 -0.15
C THR A 117 -6.57 -0.98 1.30
N ILE A 118 -6.44 0.28 1.69
CA ILE A 118 -6.18 0.69 3.08
C ILE A 118 -7.24 0.17 4.04
N PHE A 119 -8.44 -0.07 3.52
CA PHE A 119 -9.50 -0.68 4.28
C PHE A 119 -9.16 -2.15 4.49
N LEU A 120 -8.86 -2.94 3.47
CA LEU A 120 -8.73 -4.40 3.59
C LEU A 120 -7.73 -4.91 4.65
N VAL A 121 -6.81 -4.08 5.14
CA VAL A 121 -5.75 -4.45 6.09
C VAL A 121 -6.13 -4.21 7.55
N ASP A 122 -5.42 -4.86 8.48
CA ASP A 122 -5.73 -4.77 9.91
C ASP A 122 -5.69 -3.32 10.44
N PRO A 123 -6.80 -2.77 10.96
CA PRO A 123 -6.82 -1.40 11.49
C PRO A 123 -6.00 -1.26 12.77
N TYR A 124 -5.62 -2.37 13.40
CA TYR A 124 -4.71 -2.36 14.53
C TYR A 124 -3.25 -2.30 14.08
N ASP A 125 -2.94 -2.38 12.78
CA ASP A 125 -1.56 -2.39 12.29
C ASP A 125 -0.73 -3.51 12.94
N GLU A 126 -1.34 -4.69 13.10
CA GLU A 126 -0.69 -5.93 13.58
C GLU A 126 -0.47 -6.91 12.39
N ASN A 127 -0.49 -6.41 11.15
CA ASN A 127 -0.23 -7.15 9.92
C ASN A 127 1.27 -7.16 9.56
N ASP A 128 1.68 -7.96 8.57
CA ASP A 128 3.06 -7.99 8.09
C ASP A 128 3.37 -6.86 7.09
N ASN A 129 4.67 -6.64 6.85
CA ASN A 129 5.16 -5.61 5.93
C ASN A 129 4.67 -5.78 4.49
N LYS A 130 4.30 -7.00 4.06
CA LYS A 130 3.77 -7.23 2.71
C LYS A 130 2.35 -6.70 2.61
N VAL A 131 1.54 -6.94 3.63
CA VAL A 131 0.19 -6.39 3.74
C VAL A 131 0.22 -4.87 3.91
N ASP A 132 1.23 -4.28 4.54
CA ASP A 132 1.38 -2.81 4.56
C ASP A 132 1.57 -2.20 3.17
N LYS A 133 2.34 -2.87 2.30
CA LYS A 133 2.45 -2.42 0.89
C LYS A 133 1.10 -2.43 0.19
N ILE A 134 0.23 -3.39 0.49
CA ILE A 134 -1.16 -3.40 -0.03
C ILE A 134 -1.93 -2.18 0.50
N ALA A 135 -1.79 -1.89 1.79
CA ALA A 135 -2.48 -0.79 2.45
C ALA A 135 -2.20 0.56 1.75
N TYR A 136 -0.95 0.78 1.35
CA TYR A 136 -0.47 2.06 0.83
C TYR A 136 -0.43 2.16 -0.70
N ILE A 137 -0.82 1.11 -1.43
CA ILE A 137 -0.66 1.04 -2.89
C ILE A 137 -1.35 2.19 -3.64
N SER A 138 -2.43 2.77 -3.09
CA SER A 138 -3.08 3.95 -3.67
C SER A 138 -2.13 5.15 -3.80
N ALA A 139 -1.18 5.25 -2.89
CA ALA A 139 -0.22 6.34 -2.85
C ALA A 139 1.11 6.04 -3.55
N TYR A 140 1.37 4.80 -3.94
CA TYR A 140 2.64 4.43 -4.57
C TYR A 140 2.72 4.90 -6.03
N PRO A 141 3.94 5.01 -6.61
CA PRO A 141 4.12 5.32 -8.03
C PRO A 141 3.48 4.27 -8.95
N VAL A 142 3.44 4.60 -10.25
CA VAL A 142 2.66 3.79 -11.22
C VAL A 142 3.27 2.41 -11.41
N GLU A 143 4.59 2.32 -11.33
CA GLU A 143 5.35 1.09 -11.48
C GLU A 143 5.00 0.06 -10.39
N GLU A 144 4.87 0.49 -9.15
CA GLU A 144 4.47 -0.34 -8.02
C GLU A 144 2.99 -0.72 -8.10
N LYS A 145 2.14 0.19 -8.56
CA LYS A 145 0.72 -0.10 -8.84
C LYS A 145 0.58 -1.17 -9.93
N ASP A 146 1.42 -1.11 -10.96
CA ASP A 146 1.46 -2.11 -12.03
C ASP A 146 1.94 -3.47 -11.52
N GLU A 147 2.98 -3.50 -10.67
CA GLU A 147 3.45 -4.72 -10.03
C GLU A 147 2.34 -5.34 -9.15
N PHE A 148 1.67 -4.53 -8.33
CA PHE A 148 0.53 -4.98 -7.53
C PHE A 148 -0.60 -5.53 -8.40
N MET A 149 -0.99 -4.82 -9.47
CA MET A 149 -1.98 -5.29 -10.43
C MET A 149 -1.57 -6.64 -11.00
N GLN A 150 -0.34 -6.79 -11.50
CA GLN A 150 0.14 -8.03 -12.10
C GLN A 150 0.12 -9.20 -11.12
N ASN A 151 0.42 -8.94 -9.85
CA ASN A 151 0.38 -9.96 -8.80
C ASN A 151 -1.03 -10.43 -8.45
N PHE A 152 -2.04 -9.55 -8.49
CA PHE A 152 -3.35 -9.87 -7.91
C PHE A 152 -4.53 -9.90 -8.90
N LYS A 153 -4.42 -9.33 -10.11
CA LYS A 153 -5.55 -9.20 -11.06
C LYS A 153 -6.17 -10.52 -11.51
N TYR A 154 -5.37 -11.59 -11.53
CA TYR A 154 -5.82 -12.95 -11.87
C TYR A 154 -5.88 -13.87 -10.64
N GLY A 155 -5.76 -13.29 -9.44
CA GLY A 155 -5.80 -14.04 -8.20
C GLY A 155 -7.08 -14.85 -8.07
N ARG A 156 -6.96 -16.06 -7.52
CA ARG A 156 -8.12 -16.94 -7.30
C ARG A 156 -7.95 -17.74 -6.03
N ILE A 157 -9.07 -17.92 -5.33
CA ILE A 157 -9.15 -18.75 -4.13
C ILE A 157 -9.22 -20.20 -4.59
N ILE A 158 -8.36 -21.05 -4.04
CA ILE A 158 -8.30 -22.49 -4.39
C ILE A 158 -8.64 -23.41 -3.21
N GLY A 159 -8.77 -22.86 -2.00
CA GLY A 159 -9.14 -23.60 -0.80
C GLY A 159 -10.33 -23.00 -0.06
N THR A 160 -10.92 -23.78 0.83
CA THR A 160 -11.92 -23.29 1.79
C THR A 160 -11.23 -22.58 2.96
N PRO A 161 -11.77 -21.47 3.49
CA PRO A 161 -11.21 -20.83 4.67
C PRO A 161 -11.14 -21.78 5.87
N ILE A 162 -9.97 -21.90 6.49
CA ILE A 162 -9.75 -22.66 7.72
C ILE A 162 -9.79 -21.68 8.89
N PHE A 163 -10.79 -21.82 9.76
CA PHE A 163 -11.00 -20.90 10.89
C PHE A 163 -10.32 -21.40 12.17
N LYS A 164 -9.69 -20.47 12.89
CA LYS A 164 -9.17 -20.66 14.25
C LYS A 164 -9.54 -19.43 15.08
N GLU A 165 -10.66 -19.50 15.80
CA GLU A 165 -11.24 -18.39 16.57
C GLU A 165 -11.38 -17.09 15.74
N LYS A 166 -10.52 -16.10 16.01
CA LYS A 166 -10.46 -14.78 15.33
C LYS A 166 -9.48 -14.76 14.17
N LYS A 167 -9.05 -15.91 13.66
CA LYS A 167 -8.13 -16.04 12.53
C LYS A 167 -8.72 -16.93 11.45
N ALA A 168 -8.35 -16.66 10.20
CA ALA A 168 -8.70 -17.51 9.06
C ALA A 168 -7.51 -17.61 8.11
N ASP A 169 -7.27 -18.80 7.60
CA ASP A 169 -6.27 -19.07 6.58
C ASP A 169 -6.98 -19.49 5.28
N ILE A 170 -6.63 -18.88 4.15
CA ILE A 170 -7.22 -19.18 2.84
C ILE A 170 -6.11 -19.41 1.81
N GLU A 171 -6.14 -20.55 1.14
CA GLU A 171 -5.23 -20.81 0.02
C GLU A 171 -5.68 -20.09 -1.26
N PHE A 172 -4.74 -19.43 -1.92
CA PHE A 172 -4.97 -18.71 -3.16
C PHE A 172 -3.79 -18.84 -4.11
N LEU A 173 -4.07 -18.58 -5.38
CA LEU A 173 -3.09 -18.42 -6.43
C LEU A 173 -2.95 -16.95 -6.79
N PHE A 174 -1.73 -16.51 -7.11
CA PHE A 174 -1.41 -15.13 -7.49
C PHE A 174 -0.21 -15.10 -8.47
N GLY A 175 0.14 -13.91 -8.95
CA GLY A 175 1.17 -13.68 -9.96
C GLY A 175 0.60 -13.50 -11.37
N LEU A 176 1.48 -13.20 -12.33
CA LEU A 176 1.12 -12.86 -13.71
C LEU A 176 0.24 -13.91 -14.39
N ASN A 177 0.40 -15.19 -14.02
CA ASN A 177 -0.36 -16.32 -14.57
C ASN A 177 -1.23 -17.04 -13.52
N ALA A 178 -1.32 -16.51 -12.30
CA ALA A 178 -2.01 -17.17 -11.17
C ALA A 178 -1.54 -18.61 -10.92
N ASP A 179 -0.23 -18.80 -10.87
CA ASP A 179 0.49 -20.07 -10.74
C ASP A 179 1.23 -20.21 -9.41
N TYR A 180 1.47 -19.10 -8.69
CA TYR A 180 2.09 -19.14 -7.38
C TYR A 180 1.06 -19.39 -6.28
N LYS A 181 1.24 -20.47 -5.53
CA LYS A 181 0.42 -20.81 -4.35
C LYS A 181 0.90 -20.07 -3.11
N ARG A 182 -0.03 -19.45 -2.37
CA ARG A 182 0.16 -18.85 -1.06
C ARG A 182 -1.05 -19.08 -0.16
N THR A 183 -0.86 -18.80 1.13
CA THR A 183 -1.93 -18.83 2.13
C THR A 183 -2.09 -17.43 2.68
N MET A 184 -3.23 -16.81 2.41
CA MET A 184 -3.60 -15.54 3.00
C MET A 184 -4.07 -15.80 4.43
N LYS A 185 -3.45 -15.12 5.39
CA LYS A 185 -3.87 -15.09 6.79
C LYS A 185 -4.70 -13.85 7.02
N LEU A 186 -5.83 -14.02 7.70
CA LEU A 186 -6.76 -12.96 8.04
C LEU A 186 -7.05 -12.96 9.54
N VAL A 187 -7.38 -11.78 10.05
CA VAL A 187 -7.75 -11.58 11.44
C VAL A 187 -9.12 -10.92 11.54
N LYS A 188 -9.90 -11.35 12.53
CA LYS A 188 -11.21 -10.77 12.84
C LYS A 188 -11.06 -9.72 13.92
N ARG A 189 -11.36 -8.46 13.61
CA ARG A 189 -11.48 -7.37 14.59
C ARG A 189 -12.94 -6.99 14.70
N ASN A 190 -13.49 -7.08 15.92
CA ASN A 190 -14.92 -6.92 16.17
C ASN A 190 -15.77 -7.89 15.31
N LYS A 191 -16.43 -7.40 14.23
CA LYS A 191 -17.27 -8.20 13.32
C LYS A 191 -16.69 -8.36 11.91
N SER A 192 -15.54 -7.76 11.65
CA SER A 192 -14.97 -7.57 10.32
C SER A 192 -13.66 -8.35 10.16
N TRP A 193 -13.37 -8.80 8.93
CA TRP A 193 -12.16 -9.57 8.59
C TRP A 193 -11.15 -8.72 7.84
N TYR A 194 -9.87 -8.88 8.16
CA TYR A 194 -8.79 -8.06 7.60
C TYR A 194 -7.62 -8.92 7.17
N LEU A 195 -6.91 -8.51 6.12
CA LEU A 195 -5.65 -9.09 5.70
C LEU A 195 -4.61 -8.92 6.81
N SER A 196 -3.84 -9.98 7.09
CA SER A 196 -2.82 -9.98 8.13
C SER A 196 -1.44 -10.37 7.62
N SER A 197 -1.31 -11.40 6.77
CA SER A 197 -0.02 -11.80 6.18
C SER A 197 -0.18 -12.83 5.05
N TYR A 198 0.84 -12.99 4.18
CA TYR A 198 0.89 -14.04 3.13
C TYR A 198 2.29 -14.29 2.53
#